data_AF-A0A0F4LMZ0-F1
#
_entry.id   AF-A0A0F4LMZ0-F1
#
_cell.length_a   1.000
_cell.length_b   1.000
_cell.length_c   1.000
_cell.angle_alpha   90.00
_cell.angle_beta   90.00
_cell.angle_gamma   90.00
#
_symmetry.space_group_name_H-M   'P 1'
#
loop_
_entity.id
_entity.type
_entity.pdbx_description
1 polymer ?
#
loop_
_entity_poly.entity_id
_entity_poly.type
_entity_poly.pdbx_seq_one_letter_code
_entity_poly.pdbx_strand_id
1 'polypeptide(L)'
;MNNRWRKTKNVDERYQVAIVIFVLLLLAILIGGTLRVMSKSNEAEREYYRLKTEQTHYEAELKAIKPKVTAITSGKFDLQGQERKLENNYQRLTIAIMGQKKPESFIDSNKELYYQYFGEEGTKKIKDIAYSHDRNIAERNLDTKVMFSNFDLQNQTIDVAIYSKFALNKNSNFGYAKYGLFYCVTKFSFQKNAALKSSIQSAFPTKD
;
A
#
# COMPACT_ATOMS: atom_id res chain seq x y z
N MET A 1 -18.73 -46.80 -57.91
CA MET A 1 -18.53 -45.34 -57.71
C MET A 1 -18.99 -44.92 -56.32
N ASN A 2 -18.25 -45.18 -55.23
CA ASN A 2 -18.73 -44.84 -53.87
C ASN A 2 -17.68 -44.28 -52.88
N ASN A 3 -16.51 -43.82 -53.35
CA ASN A 3 -15.44 -43.32 -52.49
C ASN A 3 -15.34 -41.79 -52.37
N ARG A 4 -16.11 -41.00 -53.15
CA ARG A 4 -16.09 -39.53 -53.05
C ARG A 4 -16.94 -38.98 -51.88
N TRP A 5 -18.08 -39.61 -51.58
CA TRP A 5 -18.99 -39.16 -50.51
C TRP A 5 -18.49 -39.45 -49.08
N ARG A 6 -17.64 -40.48 -48.89
CA ARG A 6 -17.02 -40.78 -47.59
C ARG A 6 -15.89 -39.82 -47.21
N LYS A 7 -15.20 -39.22 -48.20
CA LYS A 7 -14.08 -38.31 -47.95
C LYS A 7 -14.54 -36.91 -47.52
N THR A 8 -15.62 -36.39 -48.08
CA THR A 8 -16.18 -35.07 -47.71
C THR A 8 -16.79 -35.08 -46.31
N LYS A 9 -17.53 -36.13 -45.95
CA LYS A 9 -18.15 -36.26 -44.62
C LYS A 9 -17.12 -36.28 -43.47
N ASN A 10 -16.00 -36.97 -43.66
CA ASN A 10 -14.90 -37.00 -42.69
C ASN A 10 -14.15 -35.66 -42.56
N VAL A 11 -14.19 -34.80 -43.59
CA VAL A 11 -13.57 -33.48 -43.57
C VAL A 11 -14.47 -32.51 -42.81
N ASP A 12 -15.79 -32.54 -43.04
CA ASP A 12 -16.77 -31.74 -42.31
C ASP A 12 -16.80 -32.07 -40.81
N GLU A 13 -16.71 -33.35 -40.43
CA GLU A 13 -16.64 -33.78 -39.02
C GLU A 13 -15.37 -33.28 -38.32
N ARG A 14 -14.22 -33.26 -39.02
CA ARG A 14 -12.95 -32.72 -38.48
C ARG A 14 -13.02 -31.20 -38.26
N TYR A 15 -13.67 -30.47 -39.17
CA TYR A 15 -13.89 -29.03 -39.02
C TYR A 15 -14.84 -28.73 -37.85
N GLN A 16 -15.91 -29.51 -37.67
CA GLN A 16 -16.79 -29.36 -36.51
C GLN A 16 -16.08 -29.63 -35.20
N VAL A 17 -15.26 -30.69 -35.12
CA VAL A 17 -14.44 -30.97 -33.94
C VAL A 17 -13.45 -29.84 -33.65
N ALA A 18 -12.79 -29.30 -34.68
CA ALA A 18 -11.85 -28.17 -34.52
C ALA A 18 -12.55 -26.89 -34.02
N ILE A 19 -13.75 -26.60 -34.52
CA ILE A 19 -14.57 -25.45 -34.07
C ILE A 19 -14.97 -25.63 -32.60
N VAL A 20 -15.42 -26.82 -32.20
CA VAL A 20 -15.79 -27.10 -30.80
C VAL A 20 -14.60 -26.92 -29.86
N ILE A 21 -13.41 -27.44 -30.23
CA ILE A 21 -12.18 -27.26 -29.44
C ILE A 21 -11.80 -25.78 -29.33
N PHE A 22 -11.88 -25.03 -30.43
CA PHE A 22 -11.56 -23.61 -30.45
C PHE A 22 -12.49 -22.78 -29.55
N VAL A 23 -13.80 -23.07 -29.59
CA VAL A 23 -14.80 -22.42 -28.72
C VAL A 23 -14.56 -22.75 -27.24
N LEU A 24 -14.19 -23.99 -26.92
CA LEU A 24 -13.86 -24.40 -25.55
C LEU A 24 -12.61 -23.70 -25.03
N LEU A 25 -11.59 -23.49 -25.86
CA LEU A 25 -10.38 -22.74 -25.49
C LEU A 25 -10.68 -21.26 -25.23
N LEU A 26 -11.52 -20.62 -26.05
CA LEU A 26 -11.95 -19.24 -25.81
C LEU A 26 -12.74 -19.10 -24.50
N LEU A 27 -13.63 -20.05 -24.21
CA LEU A 27 -14.35 -20.13 -22.94
C LEU A 27 -13.41 -20.27 -21.74
N ALA A 28 -12.41 -21.15 -21.83
CA ALA A 28 -11.41 -21.33 -20.78
C ALA A 28 -10.60 -20.05 -20.52
N ILE A 29 -10.26 -19.27 -21.56
CA ILE A 29 -9.55 -17.99 -21.43
C ILE A 29 -10.45 -16.95 -20.75
N LEU A 30 -11.74 -16.87 -21.13
CA LEU A 30 -12.71 -15.96 -20.52
C LEU A 30 -12.96 -16.28 -19.04
N ILE A 31 -13.13 -17.56 -18.70
CA ILE A 31 -13.31 -18.03 -17.31
C ILE A 31 -12.03 -17.79 -16.49
N GLY A 32 -10.86 -18.10 -17.04
CA GLY A 32 -9.58 -17.84 -16.37
C GLY A 32 -9.30 -16.34 -16.15
N GLY A 33 -9.72 -15.49 -17.09
CA GLY A 33 -9.63 -14.04 -16.98
C GLY A 33 -10.53 -13.49 -15.88
N THR A 34 -11.80 -13.90 -15.85
CA THR A 34 -12.77 -13.46 -14.84
C THR A 34 -12.40 -13.92 -13.43
N LEU A 35 -11.93 -15.16 -13.26
CA LEU A 35 -11.45 -15.68 -11.97
C LEU A 35 -10.25 -14.90 -11.43
N ARG A 36 -9.30 -14.49 -12.28
CA ARG A 36 -8.15 -13.68 -11.86
C ARG A 36 -8.53 -12.26 -11.44
N VAL A 37 -9.50 -11.65 -12.11
CA VAL A 37 -10.00 -10.32 -11.73
C VAL A 37 -10.70 -10.41 -10.38
N MET A 38 -11.53 -11.45 -10.19
CA MET A 38 -12.27 -11.69 -8.94
C MET A 38 -11.34 -12.02 -7.77
N SER A 39 -10.26 -12.79 -7.98
CA SER A 39 -9.29 -13.08 -6.91
C SER A 39 -8.55 -11.84 -6.45
N LYS A 40 -8.13 -10.97 -7.39
CA LYS A 40 -7.47 -9.70 -7.06
C LYS A 40 -8.40 -8.73 -6.33
N SER A 41 -9.68 -8.70 -6.70
CA SER A 41 -10.69 -7.90 -6.02
C SER A 41 -10.84 -8.34 -4.55
N ASN A 42 -10.99 -9.65 -4.32
CA ASN A 42 -11.14 -10.21 -2.99
C ASN A 42 -9.90 -9.99 -2.10
N GLU A 43 -8.69 -10.03 -2.67
CA GLU A 43 -7.46 -9.72 -1.94
C GLU A 43 -7.40 -8.25 -1.49
N ALA A 44 -7.74 -7.32 -2.38
CA ALA A 44 -7.79 -5.89 -2.07
C ALA A 44 -8.83 -5.56 -0.99
N GLU A 45 -10.00 -6.22 -1.05
CA GLU A 45 -11.07 -6.05 -0.07
C GLU A 45 -10.65 -6.59 1.32
N ARG A 46 -10.05 -7.78 1.38
CA ARG A 46 -9.51 -8.35 2.61
C ARG A 46 -8.41 -7.48 3.22
N GLU A 47 -7.50 -6.99 2.38
CA GLU A 47 -6.43 -6.10 2.83
C GLU A 47 -6.98 -4.78 3.37
N TYR A 48 -8.00 -4.22 2.72
CA TYR A 48 -8.72 -3.04 3.20
C TYR A 48 -9.33 -3.26 4.59
N TYR A 49 -10.07 -4.35 4.81
CA TYR A 49 -10.66 -4.62 6.13
C TYR A 49 -9.60 -4.90 7.20
N ARG A 50 -8.50 -5.56 6.85
CA ARG A 50 -7.37 -5.76 7.78
C ARG A 50 -6.78 -4.43 8.21
N LEU A 51 -6.45 -3.54 7.27
CA LEU A 51 -5.91 -2.21 7.56
C LEU A 51 -6.88 -1.33 8.36
N LYS A 52 -8.18 -1.44 8.09
CA LYS A 52 -9.23 -0.76 8.87
C LYS A 52 -9.32 -1.30 10.31
N THR A 53 -9.13 -2.60 10.48
CA THR A 53 -9.09 -3.23 11.81
C THR A 53 -7.84 -2.82 12.58
N GLU A 54 -6.68 -2.81 11.92
CA GLU A 54 -5.44 -2.28 12.49
C GLU A 54 -5.59 -0.82 12.91
N GLN A 55 -6.22 0.02 12.09
CA GLN A 55 -6.55 1.41 12.48
C GLN A 55 -7.34 1.44 13.79
N THR A 56 -8.39 0.63 13.91
CA THR A 56 -9.25 0.60 15.10
C THR A 56 -8.47 0.14 16.34
N HIS A 57 -7.57 -0.84 16.17
CA HIS A 57 -6.68 -1.30 17.22
C HIS A 57 -5.75 -0.19 17.71
N TYR A 58 -5.08 0.53 16.81
CA TYR A 58 -4.19 1.64 17.19
C TYR A 58 -4.94 2.84 17.77
N GLU A 59 -6.17 3.12 17.30
CA GLU A 59 -7.02 4.15 17.92
C GLU A 59 -7.45 3.76 19.35
N ALA A 60 -7.63 2.47 19.62
CA ALA A 60 -7.89 1.96 20.97
C ALA A 60 -6.64 2.04 21.86
N GLU A 61 -5.46 1.65 21.35
CA GLU A 61 -4.19 1.85 22.04
C GLU A 61 -3.95 3.33 22.34
N LEU A 62 -4.29 4.24 21.42
CA LEU A 62 -4.17 5.68 21.61
C LEU A 62 -5.03 6.21 22.78
N LYS A 63 -6.22 5.66 22.99
CA LYS A 63 -7.04 5.97 24.18
C LYS A 63 -6.45 5.38 25.46
N ALA A 64 -5.73 4.27 25.36
CA ALA A 64 -5.08 3.60 26.48
C ALA A 64 -3.73 4.25 26.85
N ILE A 65 -3.04 4.87 25.89
CA ILE A 65 -1.86 5.72 26.06
C ILE A 65 -2.34 7.10 26.55
N LYS A 66 -3.03 7.15 27.69
CA LYS A 66 -3.11 8.40 28.46
C LYS A 66 -1.69 8.78 28.87
N PRO A 67 -1.33 10.07 28.82
CA PRO A 67 0.06 10.46 28.89
C PRO A 67 0.56 10.23 30.32
N LYS A 68 1.39 9.20 30.51
CA LYS A 68 2.34 9.21 31.64
C LYS A 68 3.42 10.22 31.30
N VAL A 69 3.07 11.51 31.43
CA VAL A 69 4.04 12.60 31.53
C VAL A 69 4.72 12.49 32.90
N THR A 70 5.46 11.42 33.13
CA THR A 70 6.63 11.49 34.00
C THR A 70 7.78 11.61 33.03
N ALA A 71 8.13 12.87 32.80
CA ALA A 71 9.16 13.27 31.90
C ALA A 71 10.41 12.39 32.07
N ILE A 72 10.86 11.74 30.99
CA ILE A 72 12.28 11.43 30.84
C ILE A 72 12.95 12.77 30.49
N THR A 73 12.91 13.72 31.44
CA THR A 73 13.85 14.83 31.58
C THR A 73 14.94 14.39 32.56
N SER A 74 15.39 13.13 32.49
CA SER A 74 16.65 12.74 33.11
C SER A 74 17.81 13.21 32.23
N GLY A 75 18.13 14.50 32.35
CA GLY A 75 19.45 15.10 32.12
C GLY A 75 20.01 15.22 30.69
N LYS A 76 19.70 14.34 29.72
CA LYS A 76 20.42 14.34 28.41
C LYS A 76 19.62 14.00 27.15
N PHE A 77 18.41 13.45 27.24
CA PHE A 77 17.63 13.05 26.06
C PHE A 77 16.17 13.52 26.15
N ASP A 78 15.80 14.50 25.33
CA ASP A 78 14.44 15.05 25.25
C ASP A 78 13.57 14.20 24.32
N LEU A 79 12.96 13.15 24.87
CA LEU A 79 12.11 12.25 24.08
C LEU A 79 10.92 12.97 23.45
N GLN A 80 10.24 13.87 24.18
CA GLN A 80 9.07 14.59 23.67
C GLN A 80 9.42 15.53 22.50
N GLY A 81 10.55 16.24 22.61
CA GLY A 81 11.07 17.06 21.51
C GLY A 81 11.46 16.23 20.29
N GLN A 82 12.01 15.02 20.50
CA GLN A 82 12.33 14.11 19.41
C GLN A 82 11.07 13.53 18.75
N GLU A 83 10.07 13.10 19.53
CA GLU A 83 8.78 12.64 19.01
C GLU A 83 8.10 13.72 18.16
N ARG A 84 8.07 14.98 18.64
CA ARG A 84 7.51 16.09 17.86
C ARG A 84 8.26 16.32 16.54
N LYS A 85 9.58 16.19 16.53
CA LYS A 85 10.39 16.29 15.30
C LYS A 85 10.08 15.14 14.34
N LEU A 86 10.02 13.91 14.86
CA LEU A 86 9.67 12.73 14.07
C LEU A 86 8.26 12.88 13.49
N GLU A 87 7.28 13.29 14.28
CA GLU A 87 5.89 13.48 13.85
C GLU A 87 5.83 14.44 12.66
N ASN A 88 6.42 15.63 12.80
CA ASN A 88 6.46 16.63 11.74
C ASN A 88 7.12 16.10 10.47
N ASN A 89 8.24 15.36 10.60
CA ASN A 89 8.96 14.83 9.45
C ASN A 89 8.18 13.72 8.74
N TYR A 90 7.63 12.76 9.49
CA TYR A 90 6.81 11.70 8.93
C TYR A 90 5.53 12.24 8.30
N GLN A 91 4.81 13.15 8.97
CA GLN A 91 3.63 13.80 8.40
C GLN A 91 3.97 14.54 7.11
N ARG A 92 5.01 15.38 7.11
CA ARG A 92 5.43 16.16 5.95
C ARG A 92 5.77 15.26 4.76
N LEU A 93 6.58 14.23 4.99
CA LEU A 93 7.00 13.31 3.93
C LEU A 93 5.80 12.52 3.41
N THR A 94 5.00 11.89 4.29
CA THR A 94 3.82 11.12 3.90
C THR A 94 2.77 11.97 3.18
N ILE A 95 2.52 13.21 3.62
CA ILE A 95 1.58 14.12 2.93
C ILE A 95 2.12 14.54 1.56
N ALA A 96 3.43 14.73 1.40
CA ALA A 96 3.99 15.11 0.11
C ALA A 96 3.71 14.05 -0.97
N ILE A 97 3.90 12.77 -0.64
CA ILE A 97 3.69 11.65 -1.59
C ILE A 97 2.23 11.23 -1.71
N MET A 98 1.53 11.08 -0.58
CA MET A 98 0.18 10.53 -0.52
C MET A 98 -0.90 11.61 -0.44
N GLY A 99 -0.55 12.89 -0.58
CA GLY A 99 -1.50 13.98 -0.29
C GLY A 99 -1.32 15.28 -1.04
N GLN A 100 -0.23 15.47 -1.78
CA GLN A 100 0.02 16.70 -2.55
C GLN A 100 0.32 16.42 -4.03
N LYS A 101 0.12 15.18 -4.48
CA LYS A 101 0.35 14.76 -5.87
C LYS A 101 1.74 15.17 -6.39
N LYS A 102 2.77 15.11 -5.53
CA LYS A 102 4.14 15.43 -5.95
C LYS A 102 4.57 14.44 -7.05
N PRO A 103 5.41 14.88 -8.00
CA PRO A 103 5.96 13.99 -9.02
C PRO A 103 6.99 13.03 -8.41
N GLU A 104 7.25 11.92 -9.09
CA GLU A 104 8.23 10.91 -8.67
C GLU A 104 9.61 11.50 -8.37
N SER A 105 10.04 12.47 -9.17
CA SER A 105 11.30 13.20 -9.00
C SER A 105 11.41 13.92 -7.65
N PHE A 106 10.30 14.17 -6.95
CA PHE A 106 10.31 14.70 -5.60
C PHE A 106 10.91 13.71 -4.60
N ILE A 107 10.59 12.41 -4.72
CA ILE A 107 11.20 11.39 -3.87
C ILE A 107 12.69 11.29 -4.18
N ASP A 108 13.06 11.27 -5.47
CA ASP A 108 14.46 11.17 -5.87
C ASP A 108 15.29 12.38 -5.39
N SER A 109 14.72 13.59 -5.46
CA SER A 109 15.36 14.81 -4.97
C SER A 109 15.47 14.87 -3.44
N ASN A 110 14.67 14.08 -2.72
CA ASN A 110 14.66 14.00 -1.26
C ASN A 110 15.06 12.60 -0.77
N LYS A 111 15.76 11.83 -1.59
CA LYS A 111 16.02 10.40 -1.39
C LYS A 111 16.64 10.12 -0.02
N GLU A 112 17.63 10.91 0.38
CA GLU A 112 18.30 10.76 1.68
C GLU A 112 17.34 10.93 2.85
N LEU A 113 16.39 11.88 2.78
CA LEU A 113 15.38 12.05 3.82
C LEU A 113 14.40 10.86 3.85
N TYR A 114 13.97 10.37 2.69
CA TYR A 114 13.11 9.18 2.65
C TYR A 114 13.84 7.94 3.19
N TYR A 115 15.11 7.77 2.85
CA TYR A 115 15.95 6.69 3.36
C TYR A 115 16.13 6.81 4.87
N GLN A 116 16.34 8.02 5.37
CA GLN A 116 16.46 8.30 6.79
C GLN A 116 15.20 7.88 7.55
N TYR A 117 14.01 8.23 7.08
CA TYR A 117 12.77 8.03 7.85
C TYR A 117 12.07 6.71 7.53
N PHE A 118 12.22 6.16 6.33
CA PHE A 118 11.53 4.94 5.90
C PHE A 118 12.49 3.78 5.57
N GLY A 119 13.80 4.02 5.54
CA GLY A 119 14.77 3.04 5.03
C GLY A 119 14.68 2.90 3.51
N GLU A 120 15.68 2.23 2.92
CA GLU A 120 15.74 2.06 1.46
C GLU A 120 14.56 1.23 0.93
N GLU A 121 14.29 0.07 1.54
CA GLU A 121 13.18 -0.80 1.14
C GLU A 121 11.82 -0.12 1.34
N GLY A 122 11.65 0.61 2.45
CA GLY A 122 10.43 1.37 2.69
C GLY A 122 10.24 2.47 1.67
N THR A 123 11.30 3.19 1.31
CA THR A 123 11.26 4.22 0.27
C THR A 123 10.86 3.64 -1.08
N LYS A 124 11.42 2.48 -1.45
CA LYS A 124 11.04 1.77 -2.68
C LYS A 124 9.55 1.41 -2.68
N LYS A 125 9.05 0.81 -1.60
CA LYS A 125 7.61 0.46 -1.48
C LYS A 125 6.70 1.68 -1.54
N ILE A 126 7.08 2.76 -0.85
CA ILE A 126 6.37 4.04 -0.92
C ILE A 126 6.27 4.54 -2.36
N LYS A 127 7.37 4.46 -3.10
CA LYS A 127 7.45 4.89 -4.50
C LYS A 127 6.55 4.02 -5.38
N ASP A 128 6.62 2.70 -5.21
CA ASP A 128 5.78 1.74 -5.94
C ASP A 128 4.27 1.94 -5.69
N ILE A 129 3.90 2.27 -4.45
CA ILE A 129 2.51 2.56 -4.07
C ILE A 129 2.07 3.91 -4.64
N ALA A 130 2.83 4.97 -4.37
CA ALA A 130 2.46 6.34 -4.72
C ALA A 130 2.35 6.56 -6.25
N TYR A 131 3.16 5.84 -7.03
CA TYR A 131 3.26 5.99 -8.49
C TYR A 131 2.88 4.72 -9.26
N SER A 132 2.05 3.85 -8.68
CA SER A 132 1.58 2.64 -9.36
C SER A 132 1.06 2.97 -10.78
N HIS A 133 1.64 2.32 -11.80
CA HIS A 133 1.36 2.55 -13.23
C HIS A 133 1.69 3.97 -13.75
N ASP A 134 2.84 4.52 -13.34
CA ASP A 134 3.40 5.82 -13.76
C ASP A 134 2.52 7.04 -13.44
N ARG A 135 1.61 6.90 -12.47
CA ARG A 135 0.66 7.95 -12.10
C ARG A 135 0.58 8.11 -10.60
N ASN A 136 0.62 9.36 -10.15
CA ASN A 136 0.34 9.66 -8.76
C ASN A 136 -1.13 9.30 -8.43
N ILE A 137 -1.29 8.37 -7.49
CA ILE A 137 -2.58 7.80 -7.10
C ILE A 137 -3.39 8.72 -6.17
N ALA A 138 -2.74 9.68 -5.51
CA ALA A 138 -3.35 10.56 -4.54
C ALA A 138 -3.74 11.92 -5.16
N GLU A 139 -4.92 12.41 -4.79
CA GLU A 139 -5.40 13.76 -5.17
C GLU A 139 -5.11 14.77 -4.06
N ARG A 140 -5.50 14.43 -2.83
CA ARG A 140 -5.29 15.27 -1.65
C ARG A 140 -5.25 14.45 -0.37
N ASN A 141 -4.54 14.94 0.65
CA ASN A 141 -4.59 14.35 1.98
C ASN A 141 -5.98 14.54 2.62
N LEU A 142 -6.47 13.52 3.32
CA LEU A 142 -7.68 13.60 4.14
C LEU A 142 -7.35 13.55 5.62
N ASP A 143 -6.41 12.67 6.00
CA ASP A 143 -5.91 12.54 7.37
C ASP A 143 -4.50 11.94 7.34
N THR A 144 -3.64 12.33 8.28
CA THR A 144 -2.35 11.66 8.53
C THR A 144 -2.06 11.71 10.02
N LYS A 145 -1.82 10.55 10.61
CA LYS A 145 -1.49 10.40 12.03
C LYS A 145 -0.18 9.67 12.16
N VAL A 146 0.65 10.14 13.08
CA VAL A 146 1.90 9.49 13.47
C VAL A 146 1.78 9.17 14.95
N MET A 147 2.17 7.96 15.31
CA MET A 147 2.06 7.42 16.66
C MET A 147 3.39 6.81 17.08
N PHE A 148 3.67 6.88 18.37
CA PHE A 148 4.91 6.42 18.96
C PHE A 148 4.62 5.41 20.06
N SER A 149 5.43 4.36 20.15
CA SER A 149 5.34 3.36 21.20
C SER A 149 6.69 2.72 21.48
N ASN A 150 6.77 1.94 22.56
CA ASN A 150 7.92 1.08 22.87
C ASN A 150 9.28 1.78 22.83
N PHE A 151 9.39 2.97 23.44
CA PHE A 151 10.68 3.63 23.56
C PHE A 151 11.65 2.81 24.41
N ASP A 152 12.78 2.45 23.82
CA ASP A 152 13.90 1.77 24.46
C ASP A 152 15.01 2.80 24.73
N LEU A 153 15.21 3.11 26.01
CA LEU A 153 16.21 4.07 26.45
C LEU A 153 17.65 3.58 26.24
N GLN A 154 17.90 2.27 26.36
CA GLN A 154 19.26 1.72 26.23
C GLN A 154 19.75 1.82 24.79
N ASN A 155 18.87 1.44 23.85
CA ASN A 155 19.19 1.46 22.42
C ASN A 155 18.84 2.80 21.75
N GLN A 156 18.16 3.70 22.48
CA GLN A 156 17.58 4.95 21.96
C GLN A 156 16.80 4.69 20.67
N THR A 157 15.87 3.74 20.74
CA THR A 157 14.98 3.40 19.63
C THR A 157 13.53 3.60 20.02
N ILE A 158 12.68 3.89 19.03
CA ILE A 158 11.24 4.01 19.22
C ILE A 158 10.49 3.35 18.06
N ASP A 159 9.36 2.72 18.36
CA ASP A 159 8.46 2.24 17.33
C ASP A 159 7.56 3.38 16.87
N VAL A 160 7.48 3.57 15.56
CA VAL A 160 6.71 4.61 14.89
C VAL A 160 5.66 3.94 14.00
N ALA A 161 4.40 4.29 14.19
CA ALA A 161 3.31 3.90 13.32
C ALA A 161 2.74 5.12 12.60
N ILE A 162 2.54 5.02 11.29
CA ILE A 162 2.07 6.10 10.43
C ILE A 162 0.84 5.59 9.72
N TYR A 163 -0.26 6.32 9.87
CA TYR A 163 -1.49 6.11 9.14
C TYR A 163 -1.76 7.33 8.26
N SER A 164 -2.13 7.11 7.01
CA SER A 164 -2.59 8.19 6.15
C SER A 164 -3.79 7.75 5.32
N LYS A 165 -4.80 8.61 5.29
CA LYS A 165 -5.98 8.51 4.45
C LYS A 165 -5.93 9.62 3.42
N PHE A 166 -6.13 9.29 2.16
CA PHE A 166 -6.02 10.25 1.06
C PHE A 166 -7.10 10.02 0.02
N ALA A 167 -7.55 11.09 -0.63
CA ALA A 167 -8.47 10.98 -1.75
C ALA A 167 -7.73 10.38 -2.95
N LEU A 168 -8.36 9.43 -3.63
CA LEU A 168 -7.79 8.85 -4.84
C LEU A 168 -8.03 9.77 -6.03
N ASN A 169 -7.01 9.90 -6.87
CA ASN A 169 -7.11 10.64 -8.13
C ASN A 169 -8.12 9.94 -9.05
N LYS A 170 -9.09 10.69 -9.59
CA LYS A 170 -10.13 10.16 -10.50
C LYS A 170 -9.58 9.44 -11.73
N ASN A 171 -8.35 9.73 -12.13
CA ASN A 171 -7.67 9.10 -13.27
C ASN A 171 -6.91 7.81 -12.90
N SER A 172 -7.01 7.35 -11.65
CA SER A 172 -6.44 6.09 -11.19
C SER A 172 -7.39 4.93 -11.51
N ASN A 173 -6.83 3.75 -11.79
CA ASN A 173 -7.60 2.56 -12.19
C ASN A 173 -8.41 1.92 -11.05
N PHE A 174 -8.61 2.62 -9.92
CA PHE A 174 -9.28 2.10 -8.73
C PHE A 174 -10.81 2.28 -8.73
N GLY A 175 -11.41 2.58 -9.89
CA GLY A 175 -12.87 2.64 -10.04
C GLY A 175 -13.53 3.72 -9.17
N TYR A 176 -14.60 3.35 -8.44
CA TYR A 176 -15.42 4.27 -7.63
C TYR A 176 -14.82 4.58 -6.24
N ALA A 177 -13.61 4.12 -5.96
CA ALA A 177 -12.92 4.32 -4.71
C ALA A 177 -12.68 5.80 -4.44
N LYS A 178 -13.26 6.33 -3.35
CA LYS A 178 -13.09 7.76 -3.01
C LYS A 178 -11.80 8.05 -2.25
N TYR A 179 -11.19 7.05 -1.61
CA TYR A 179 -10.01 7.23 -0.79
C TYR A 179 -9.15 5.97 -0.72
N GLY A 180 -7.85 6.13 -0.52
CA GLY A 180 -6.89 5.07 -0.21
C GLY A 180 -6.43 5.18 1.25
N LEU A 181 -5.90 4.07 1.76
CA LEU A 181 -5.28 3.97 3.06
C LEU A 181 -3.81 3.59 2.89
N PHE A 182 -2.93 4.27 3.62
CA PHE A 182 -1.51 3.98 3.72
C PHE A 182 -1.16 3.73 5.18
N TYR A 183 -0.41 2.66 5.41
CA TYR A 183 0.07 2.30 6.74
C TYR A 183 1.55 1.93 6.70
N CYS A 184 2.32 2.51 7.62
CA CYS A 184 3.75 2.24 7.76
C CYS A 184 4.11 2.06 9.23
N VAL A 185 4.80 0.96 9.55
CA VAL A 185 5.41 0.73 10.87
C VAL A 185 6.90 0.72 10.69
N THR A 186 7.62 1.47 11.52
CA THR A 186 9.07 1.47 11.49
C THR A 186 9.66 1.60 12.88
N LYS A 187 10.84 1.03 13.08
CA LYS A 187 11.64 1.27 14.28
C LYS A 187 12.69 2.32 13.97
N PHE A 188 12.61 3.47 14.62
CA PHE A 188 13.56 4.57 14.44
C PHE A 188 14.67 4.51 15.50
N SER A 189 15.93 4.70 15.10
CA SER A 189 17.06 4.84 16.01
C SER A 189 17.51 6.29 16.07
N PHE A 190 17.47 6.89 17.26
CA PHE A 190 17.96 8.25 17.48
C PHE A 190 19.48 8.33 17.40
N GLN A 191 20.20 7.26 17.77
CA GLN A 191 21.66 7.18 17.63
C GLN A 191 22.12 7.19 16.17
N LYS A 192 21.46 6.40 15.32
CA LYS A 192 21.77 6.35 13.88
C LYS A 192 21.06 7.46 13.10
N ASN A 193 20.13 8.17 13.76
CA ASN A 193 19.22 9.12 13.16
C ASN A 193 18.52 8.53 11.91
N ALA A 194 18.13 7.26 11.98
CA ALA A 194 17.61 6.52 10.83
C ALA A 194 16.63 5.40 11.23
N ALA A 195 15.73 5.08 10.31
CA ALA A 195 14.86 3.92 10.38
C ALA A 195 15.66 2.62 10.21
N LEU A 196 15.41 1.64 11.09
CA LEU A 196 16.09 0.35 11.08
C LEU A 196 15.37 -0.67 10.20
N LYS A 197 14.03 -0.67 10.23
CA LYS A 197 13.19 -1.59 9.46
C LYS A 197 11.80 -1.00 9.33
N SER A 198 11.29 -0.91 8.08
CA SER A 198 9.95 -0.40 7.80
C SER A 198 9.09 -1.48 7.14
N SER A 199 7.88 -1.63 7.63
CA SER A 199 6.81 -2.42 7.02
C SER A 199 5.77 -1.45 6.47
N ILE A 200 5.47 -1.56 5.18
CA ILE A 200 4.59 -0.62 4.48
C ILE A 200 3.51 -1.40 3.77
N GLN A 201 2.28 -0.92 3.91
CA GLN A 201 1.07 -1.53 3.38
C GLN A 201 0.14 -0.42 2.88
N SER A 202 -0.68 -0.74 1.88
CA SER A 202 -1.66 0.18 1.33
C SER A 202 -2.90 -0.56 0.90
N ALA A 203 -4.07 0.03 1.11
CA ALA A 203 -5.32 -0.51 0.60
C ALA A 203 -6.10 0.53 -0.19
N PHE A 204 -6.74 0.04 -1.25
CA PHE A 204 -7.65 0.80 -2.09
C PHE A 204 -8.99 0.07 -2.05
N PRO A 205 -10.07 0.68 -1.55
CA PRO A 205 -11.40 0.09 -1.65
C PRO A 205 -11.67 -0.16 -3.13
N THR A 206 -11.97 -1.38 -3.53
CA THR A 206 -12.55 -1.64 -4.85
C THR A 206 -14.06 -1.82 -4.63
N LYS A 207 -14.89 -1.34 -5.55
CA LYS A 207 -16.32 -1.68 -5.46
C LYS A 207 -16.46 -3.16 -5.77
N ASP A 208 -17.31 -3.83 -4.99
CA ASP A 208 -17.94 -5.11 -5.36
C ASP A 208 -18.59 -5.04 -6.75
#